data_AF-A0A357NH95-F1
#
_entry.id   AF-A0A357NH95-F1
#
_cell.length_a   1.000
_cell.length_b   1.000
_cell.length_c   1.000
_cell.angle_alpha   90.00
_cell.angle_beta   90.00
_cell.angle_gamma   90.00
#
_symmetry.space_group_name_H-M   'P 1'
#
loop_
_entity.id
_entity.type
_entity.pdbx_description
1 polymer ?
#
loop_
_entity_poly.entity_id
_entity_poly.type
_entity_poly.pdbx_seq_one_letter_code
_entity_poly.pdbx_strand_id
1 'polypeptide(L)'
;MITNQDRSGWFGASDTNIIMGNWETTPFALWWMEKRGTIQNTFTNKFMEFGNIVEHAIIDAIDPTIKKGIRPIYVREYRIRVNYDGMKPDHVVEIKTSLEGFKRLPKSYWQQAQVLMFAAKKRRCRVYVYRTIPEEYDRPYFLEVDKSRITHFDVTYDPKFIRRYLERVVYLKQCLKDGTFPVWRVA
;
A
#
# COMPACT_ATOMS: atom_id res chain seq x y z
N MET A 1 1.25 -7.06 -14.07
CA MET A 1 1.64 -7.19 -12.65
C MET A 1 3.16 -7.12 -12.50
N ILE A 2 3.62 -6.69 -11.34
CA ILE A 2 5.05 -6.58 -11.00
C ILE A 2 5.65 -7.99 -10.87
N THR A 3 6.78 -8.23 -11.55
CA THR A 3 7.41 -9.55 -11.65
C THR A 3 8.42 -9.84 -10.53
N ASN A 4 8.97 -8.80 -9.88
CA ASN A 4 9.89 -8.95 -8.75
C ASN A 4 9.19 -8.58 -7.43
N GLN A 5 8.95 -9.60 -6.61
CA GLN A 5 8.31 -9.49 -5.31
C GLN A 5 9.30 -9.25 -4.16
N ASP A 6 10.62 -9.28 -4.39
CA ASP A 6 11.59 -8.98 -3.34
C ASP A 6 11.45 -7.53 -2.89
N ARG A 7 11.18 -7.34 -1.59
CA ARG A 7 11.05 -6.03 -0.93
C ARG A 7 12.18 -5.76 0.06
N SER A 8 13.20 -6.61 0.09
CA SER A 8 14.38 -6.42 0.94
C SER A 8 15.05 -5.08 0.63
N GLY A 9 15.50 -4.39 1.67
CA GLY A 9 16.15 -3.08 1.56
C GLY A 9 15.26 -1.92 1.12
N TRP A 10 13.95 -2.11 0.96
CA TRP A 10 12.99 -1.09 0.54
C TRP A 10 11.74 -1.02 1.43
N PHE A 11 11.28 0.20 1.70
CA PHE A 11 10.04 0.49 2.41
C PHE A 11 8.91 0.78 1.42
N GLY A 12 7.84 -0.01 1.49
CA GLY A 12 6.62 0.16 0.70
C GLY A 12 5.60 1.08 1.36
N ALA A 13 4.64 1.57 0.57
CA ALA A 13 3.56 2.40 1.11
C ALA A 13 2.67 1.62 2.10
N SER A 14 2.44 0.32 1.87
CA SER A 14 1.67 -0.53 2.79
C SER A 14 2.41 -0.83 4.10
N ASP A 15 3.74 -0.65 4.15
CA ASP A 15 4.54 -0.80 5.37
C ASP A 15 4.33 0.36 6.36
N THR A 16 3.67 1.43 5.94
CA THR A 16 3.57 2.68 6.71
C THR A 16 2.98 2.49 8.10
N ASN A 17 1.98 1.61 8.25
CA ASN A 17 1.39 1.33 9.56
C ASN A 17 2.38 0.64 10.52
N ILE A 18 3.30 -0.19 10.00
CA ILE A 18 4.36 -0.83 10.79
C ILE A 18 5.42 0.21 11.16
N ILE A 19 5.87 1.03 10.18
CA ILE A 19 6.84 2.10 10.39
C ILE A 19 6.35 3.09 11.44
N MET A 20 5.09 3.50 11.37
CA MET A 20 4.46 4.45 12.29
C MET A 20 3.93 3.80 13.58
N GLY A 21 4.03 2.48 13.72
CA GLY A 21 3.50 1.71 14.83
C GLY A 21 4.48 1.58 16.01
N ASN A 22 4.23 0.57 16.85
CA ASN A 22 5.11 0.16 17.95
C ASN A 22 6.15 -0.86 17.46
N TRP A 23 7.42 -0.60 17.75
CA TRP A 23 8.56 -1.44 17.29
C TRP A 23 8.92 -2.55 18.28
N GLU A 24 8.34 -2.55 19.48
CA GLU A 24 8.54 -3.58 20.51
C GLU A 24 7.62 -4.79 20.33
N THR A 25 7.28 -5.13 19.08
CA THR A 25 6.30 -6.17 18.77
C THR A 25 6.89 -7.22 17.83
N THR A 26 6.47 -8.47 18.00
CA THR A 26 6.86 -9.58 17.10
C THR A 26 6.58 -9.28 15.62
N PRO A 27 5.42 -8.70 15.24
CA PRO A 27 5.17 -8.30 13.85
C PRO A 27 6.21 -7.31 13.30
N PHE A 28 6.66 -6.35 14.11
CA PHE A 28 7.71 -5.42 13.68
C PHE A 28 9.05 -6.15 13.50
N ALA A 29 9.43 -7.03 14.43
CA ALA A 29 10.66 -7.81 14.34
C ALA A 29 10.70 -8.69 13.07
N LEU A 30 9.60 -9.36 12.75
CA LEU A 30 9.47 -10.17 11.53
C LEU A 30 9.54 -9.29 10.28
N TRP A 31 8.81 -8.17 10.26
CA TRP A 31 8.88 -7.20 9.17
C TRP A 31 10.31 -6.68 8.97
N TRP A 32 11.04 -6.41 10.05
CA TRP A 32 12.44 -5.97 9.98
C TRP A 32 13.36 -7.04 9.38
N MET A 33 13.16 -8.31 9.74
CA MET A 33 13.89 -9.44 9.14
C MET A 33 13.62 -9.56 7.63
N GLU A 34 12.39 -9.29 7.17
CA GLU A 34 12.05 -9.21 5.73
C GLU A 34 12.83 -8.06 5.08
N LYS A 35 12.87 -6.88 5.71
CA LYS A 35 13.63 -5.74 5.17
C LYS A 35 15.14 -5.96 5.12
N ARG A 36 15.66 -6.81 6.01
CA ARG A 36 17.06 -7.27 5.95
C ARG A 36 17.31 -8.39 4.93
N GLY A 37 16.27 -8.93 4.28
CA GLY A 37 16.39 -10.06 3.37
C GLY A 37 16.73 -11.39 4.07
N THR A 38 16.55 -11.47 5.39
CA THR A 38 16.82 -12.69 6.18
C THR A 38 15.65 -13.68 6.10
N ILE A 39 14.44 -13.17 5.91
CA ILE A 39 13.24 -13.97 5.66
C ILE A 39 12.50 -13.40 4.45
N GLN A 40 11.69 -14.23 3.80
CA GLN A 40 10.70 -13.78 2.82
C GLN A 40 9.32 -14.07 3.40
N ASN A 41 8.52 -13.02 3.56
CA ASN A 41 7.12 -13.20 3.95
C ASN A 41 6.29 -13.40 2.68
N THR A 42 5.96 -14.64 2.36
CA THR A 42 5.10 -15.03 1.23
C THR A 42 3.64 -15.16 1.64
N PHE A 43 3.25 -14.68 2.83
CA PHE A 43 1.88 -14.78 3.31
C PHE A 43 0.92 -14.14 2.29
N THR A 44 0.08 -14.99 1.73
CA THR A 44 -1.02 -14.64 0.85
C THR A 44 -2.26 -15.34 1.36
N ASN A 45 -3.43 -14.77 1.07
CA ASN A 45 -4.70 -15.42 1.33
C ASN A 45 -5.61 -15.19 0.12
N LYS A 46 -6.70 -15.97 0.07
CA LYS A 46 -7.66 -15.90 -1.05
C LYS A 46 -8.18 -14.49 -1.32
N PHE A 47 -8.33 -13.65 -0.29
CA PHE A 47 -8.82 -12.28 -0.44
C PHE A 47 -7.79 -11.36 -1.10
N MET A 48 -6.52 -11.51 -0.72
CA MET A 48 -5.40 -10.76 -1.32
C MET A 48 -5.16 -11.17 -2.76
N GLU A 49 -5.18 -12.47 -3.06
CA GLU A 49 -5.07 -12.99 -4.42
C GLU A 49 -6.20 -12.49 -5.29
N PHE A 50 -7.45 -12.63 -4.84
CA PHE A 50 -8.60 -12.12 -5.56
C PHE A 50 -8.45 -10.63 -5.87
N GLY A 51 -8.12 -9.82 -4.86
CA GLY A 51 -7.91 -8.38 -5.02
C GLY A 51 -6.89 -8.03 -6.10
N ASN A 52 -5.73 -8.69 -6.09
CA ASN A 52 -4.69 -8.49 -7.11
C ASN A 52 -5.16 -8.85 -8.52
N ILE A 53 -5.99 -9.88 -8.65
CA ILE A 53 -6.47 -10.34 -9.95
C ILE A 53 -7.52 -9.37 -10.52
N VAL A 54 -8.45 -8.91 -9.69
CA VAL A 54 -9.57 -8.05 -10.14
C VAL A 54 -9.22 -6.57 -10.21
N GLU A 55 -8.07 -6.14 -9.70
CA GLU A 55 -7.63 -4.73 -9.63
C GLU A 55 -7.82 -4.00 -10.96
N HIS A 56 -7.26 -4.54 -12.05
CA HIS A 56 -7.35 -3.92 -13.36
C HIS A 56 -8.78 -3.85 -13.90
N ALA A 57 -9.59 -4.88 -13.66
CA ALA A 57 -11.00 -4.90 -14.06
C ALA A 57 -11.80 -3.84 -13.28
N ILE A 58 -11.50 -3.65 -11.99
CA ILE A 58 -12.10 -2.58 -11.18
C ILE A 58 -11.68 -1.22 -11.73
N ILE A 59 -10.42 -1.01 -12.06
CA ILE A 59 -9.93 0.24 -12.67
C ILE A 59 -10.68 0.53 -13.97
N ASP A 60 -10.82 -0.46 -14.85
CA ASP A 60 -11.52 -0.31 -16.13
C ASP A 60 -13.01 -0.02 -15.95
N ALA A 61 -13.64 -0.62 -14.94
CA ALA A 61 -15.03 -0.35 -14.59
C ALA A 61 -15.23 1.06 -14.02
N ILE A 62 -14.28 1.56 -13.22
CA ILE A 62 -14.32 2.92 -12.67
C ILE A 62 -14.16 3.95 -13.79
N ASP A 63 -13.03 3.88 -14.50
CA ASP A 63 -12.67 4.81 -15.56
C ASP A 63 -11.48 4.23 -16.37
N PRO A 64 -11.72 3.83 -17.63
CA PRO A 64 -10.70 3.20 -18.47
C PRO A 64 -9.54 4.14 -18.84
N THR A 65 -9.67 5.45 -18.58
CA THR A 65 -8.60 6.43 -18.82
C THR A 65 -7.57 6.49 -17.67
N ILE A 66 -7.82 5.81 -16.55
CA ILE A 66 -6.85 5.69 -15.45
C ILE A 66 -5.63 4.91 -15.95
N LYS A 67 -4.44 5.51 -15.80
CA LYS A 67 -3.20 4.81 -16.13
C LYS A 67 -2.88 3.78 -15.07
N LYS A 68 -2.96 2.50 -15.43
CA LYS A 68 -2.65 1.36 -14.55
C LYS A 68 -1.19 1.37 -14.08
N GLY A 69 -0.98 0.98 -12.83
CA GLY A 69 0.33 0.95 -12.17
C GLY A 69 1.17 -0.24 -12.59
N ILE A 70 1.92 -0.09 -13.68
CA ILE A 70 2.75 -1.16 -14.22
C ILE A 70 4.17 -1.21 -13.66
N ARG A 71 4.66 -0.12 -13.05
CA ARG A 71 6.03 0.01 -12.55
C ARG A 71 6.05 0.73 -11.20
N PRO A 72 6.86 0.25 -10.24
CA PRO A 72 7.03 0.94 -8.96
C PRO A 72 7.67 2.32 -9.12
N ILE A 73 7.38 3.19 -8.16
CA ILE A 73 8.06 4.48 -8.01
C ILE A 73 9.11 4.34 -6.91
N TYR A 74 10.34 4.74 -7.21
CA TYR A 74 11.46 4.68 -6.27
C TYR A 74 11.82 6.08 -5.78
N VAL A 75 11.85 6.27 -4.46
CA VAL A 75 12.46 7.43 -3.80
C VAL A 75 13.72 6.93 -3.10
N ARG A 76 14.81 6.88 -3.88
CA ARG A 76 16.08 6.24 -3.50
C ARG A 76 16.69 6.82 -2.23
N GLU A 77 16.57 8.14 -2.06
CA GLU A 77 17.06 8.86 -0.88
C GLU A 77 16.54 8.25 0.43
N TYR A 78 15.30 7.76 0.43
CA TYR A 78 14.65 7.21 1.61
C TYR A 78 14.50 5.69 1.58
N ARG A 79 15.08 5.01 0.58
CA ARG A 79 14.82 3.58 0.30
C ARG A 79 13.31 3.27 0.21
N ILE A 80 12.53 4.19 -0.34
CA ILE A 80 11.09 3.96 -0.54
C ILE A 80 10.87 3.39 -1.95
N ARG A 81 10.12 2.29 -2.04
CA ARG A 81 9.63 1.69 -3.29
C ARG A 81 8.14 1.48 -3.15
N VAL A 82 7.34 2.29 -3.83
CA VAL A 82 5.88 2.15 -3.78
C VAL A 82 5.34 1.54 -5.06
N ASN A 83 4.41 0.61 -4.87
CA ASN A 83 3.50 0.16 -5.93
C ASN A 83 2.21 0.96 -5.75
N TYR A 84 1.62 1.38 -6.87
CA TYR A 84 0.34 2.08 -6.93
C TYR A 84 -0.53 1.34 -7.94
N ASP A 85 -1.84 1.42 -7.79
CA ASP A 85 -2.75 0.62 -8.62
C ASP A 85 -3.11 1.39 -9.89
N GLY A 86 -3.34 2.70 -9.76
CA GLY A 86 -3.62 3.58 -10.89
C GLY A 86 -3.19 5.03 -10.67
N MET A 87 -3.20 5.81 -11.75
CA MET A 87 -2.84 7.22 -11.71
C MET A 87 -3.62 8.05 -12.72
N LYS A 88 -4.03 9.24 -12.28
CA LYS A 88 -4.56 10.35 -13.09
C LYS A 88 -3.58 11.53 -13.04
N PRO A 89 -3.73 12.54 -13.92
CA PRO A 89 -2.87 13.72 -13.89
C PRO A 89 -2.83 14.44 -12.53
N ASP A 90 -3.94 14.48 -11.81
CA ASP A 90 -4.10 15.24 -10.56
C ASP A 90 -4.03 14.38 -9.28
N HIS A 91 -4.30 13.07 -9.37
CA HIS A 91 -4.35 12.19 -8.20
C HIS A 91 -3.81 10.77 -8.44
N VAL A 92 -3.40 10.11 -7.34
CA VAL A 92 -3.13 8.66 -7.31
C VAL A 92 -4.44 7.91 -7.10
N VAL A 93 -4.58 6.74 -7.69
CA VAL A 93 -5.71 5.82 -7.49
C VAL A 93 -5.21 4.59 -6.75
N GLU A 94 -5.90 4.25 -5.67
CA GLU A 94 -5.70 3.03 -4.88
C GLU A 94 -7.02 2.24 -4.87
N ILE A 95 -6.95 0.93 -5.07
CA ILE A 95 -8.08 0.00 -5.10
C ILE A 95 -7.99 -0.90 -3.87
N LYS A 96 -9.12 -1.09 -3.21
CA LYS A 96 -9.30 -2.07 -2.13
C LYS A 96 -10.51 -2.94 -2.42
N THR A 97 -10.42 -4.21 -2.06
CA THR A 97 -11.58 -5.12 -2.02
C THR A 97 -11.96 -5.37 -0.56
N SER A 98 -13.25 -5.54 -0.29
CA SER A 98 -13.75 -5.83 1.05
C SER A 98 -15.14 -6.47 0.98
N LEU A 99 -15.41 -7.51 1.76
CA LEU A 99 -16.77 -8.08 1.90
C LEU A 99 -17.74 -7.06 2.51
N GLU A 100 -17.29 -6.36 3.55
CA GLU A 100 -18.14 -5.42 4.32
C GLU A 100 -18.15 -4.00 3.72
N GLY A 101 -17.18 -3.68 2.86
CA GLY A 101 -16.87 -2.30 2.50
C GLY A 101 -16.37 -1.48 3.69
N PHE A 102 -16.19 -0.18 3.51
CA PHE A 102 -15.74 0.72 4.59
C PHE A 102 -16.76 1.84 4.82
N LYS A 103 -17.11 2.08 6.09
CA LYS A 103 -17.87 3.28 6.48
C LYS A 103 -17.00 4.52 6.57
N ARG A 104 -15.73 4.34 6.94
CA ARG A 104 -14.67 5.35 7.00
C ARG A 104 -13.36 4.70 6.57
N LEU A 105 -12.48 5.47 5.93
CA LEU A 105 -11.19 4.95 5.51
C LEU A 105 -10.35 4.52 6.73
N PRO A 106 -9.92 3.25 6.82
CA PRO A 106 -9.02 2.80 7.87
C PRO A 106 -7.73 3.62 7.92
N LYS A 107 -7.22 3.88 9.13
CA LYS A 107 -6.00 4.67 9.35
C LYS A 107 -4.81 4.15 8.55
N SER A 108 -4.64 2.84 8.45
CA SER A 108 -3.56 2.21 7.68
C SER A 108 -3.62 2.56 6.19
N TYR A 109 -4.80 2.55 5.59
CA TYR A 109 -4.99 2.93 4.17
C TYR A 109 -4.86 4.43 3.95
N TRP A 110 -5.32 5.25 4.90
CA TRP A 110 -5.04 6.68 4.87
C TRP A 110 -3.53 6.95 4.89
N GLN A 111 -2.79 6.29 5.79
CA GLN A 111 -1.33 6.42 5.88
C GLN A 111 -0.61 5.94 4.61
N GLN A 112 -1.05 4.80 4.04
CA GLN A 112 -0.56 4.30 2.77
C GLN A 112 -0.76 5.34 1.65
N ALA A 113 -1.95 5.93 1.54
CA ALA A 113 -2.27 6.95 0.56
C ALA A 113 -1.35 8.18 0.67
N GLN A 114 -0.98 8.59 1.89
CA GLN A 114 -0.02 9.68 2.10
C GLN A 114 1.34 9.38 1.46
N VAL A 115 1.88 8.18 1.68
CA VAL A 115 3.19 7.79 1.15
C VAL A 115 3.14 7.60 -0.37
N LEU A 116 2.03 7.10 -0.92
CA LEU A 116 1.81 7.06 -2.36
C LEU A 116 1.84 8.46 -2.99
N MET A 117 1.11 9.42 -2.41
CA MET A 117 1.11 10.81 -2.88
C MET A 117 2.50 11.45 -2.79
N PHE A 118 3.22 11.22 -1.69
CA PHE A 118 4.59 11.69 -1.53
C PHE A 118 5.50 11.19 -2.66
N ALA A 119 5.54 9.87 -2.87
CA ALA A 119 6.39 9.25 -3.89
C ALA A 119 5.99 9.68 -5.31
N ALA A 120 4.69 9.76 -5.59
CA ALA A 120 4.15 10.16 -6.90
C ALA A 120 4.15 11.69 -7.12
N LYS A 121 4.57 12.49 -6.14
CA LYS A 121 4.52 13.96 -6.15
C LYS A 121 3.11 14.49 -6.45
N LYS A 122 2.09 13.84 -5.90
CA LYS A 122 0.67 14.24 -6.01
C LYS A 122 0.18 14.88 -4.73
N ARG A 123 -0.96 15.56 -4.81
CA ARG A 123 -1.61 16.21 -3.65
C ARG A 123 -2.92 15.56 -3.23
N ARG A 124 -3.40 14.62 -4.04
CA ARG A 124 -4.65 13.90 -3.85
C ARG A 124 -4.45 12.41 -4.14
N CYS A 125 -5.16 11.59 -3.39
CA CYS A 125 -5.32 10.16 -3.65
C CYS A 125 -6.79 9.83 -3.51
N ARG A 126 -7.31 9.01 -4.41
CA ARG A 126 -8.65 8.46 -4.31
C ARG A 126 -8.54 6.96 -4.04
N VAL A 127 -9.06 6.55 -2.89
CA VAL A 127 -9.12 5.15 -2.49
C VAL A 127 -10.50 4.61 -2.84
N TYR A 128 -10.58 3.79 -3.87
CA TYR A 128 -11.79 3.08 -4.25
C TYR A 128 -11.90 1.78 -3.48
N VAL A 129 -13.12 1.44 -3.06
CA VAL A 129 -13.42 0.21 -2.34
C VAL A 129 -14.52 -0.52 -3.11
N TYR A 130 -14.16 -1.66 -3.68
CA TYR A 130 -15.11 -2.57 -4.28
C TYR A 130 -15.65 -3.52 -3.20
N ARG A 131 -16.95 -3.44 -2.94
CA ARG A 131 -17.61 -4.35 -2.00
C ARG A 131 -17.82 -5.70 -2.68
N THR A 132 -16.99 -6.67 -2.36
CA THR A 132 -17.07 -8.03 -2.91
C THR A 132 -18.20 -8.82 -2.27
N ILE A 133 -18.66 -9.88 -2.95
CA ILE A 133 -19.61 -10.87 -2.41
C ILE A 133 -18.91 -12.23 -2.26
N PRO A 134 -19.33 -13.11 -1.33
CA PRO A 134 -18.72 -14.42 -1.14
C PRO A 134 -18.58 -15.24 -2.43
N GLU A 135 -19.58 -15.19 -3.31
CA GLU A 135 -19.63 -15.93 -4.56
C GLU A 135 -18.49 -15.57 -5.54
N GLU A 136 -17.93 -14.36 -5.45
CA GLU A 136 -16.80 -13.94 -6.27
C GLU A 136 -15.51 -14.69 -5.90
N TYR A 137 -15.42 -15.22 -4.69
CA TYR A 137 -14.26 -15.99 -4.22
C TYR A 137 -14.34 -17.48 -4.54
N ASP A 138 -15.56 -17.99 -4.78
CA ASP A 138 -15.83 -19.43 -4.88
C ASP A 138 -16.05 -19.89 -6.34
N ARG A 139 -16.16 -18.96 -7.30
CA ARG A 139 -16.38 -19.29 -8.72
C ARG A 139 -15.07 -19.51 -9.48
N PRO A 140 -15.06 -20.42 -10.48
CA PRO A 140 -13.88 -20.66 -11.32
C PRO A 140 -13.68 -19.60 -12.42
N TYR A 141 -14.57 -18.59 -12.51
CA TYR A 141 -14.52 -17.51 -13.50
C TYR A 141 -14.81 -16.15 -12.86
N PHE A 142 -14.28 -15.09 -13.46
CA PHE A 142 -14.50 -13.72 -13.00
C PHE A 142 -15.92 -13.27 -13.30
N LEU A 143 -16.60 -12.73 -12.28
CA LEU A 143 -17.81 -11.95 -12.48
C LEU A 143 -17.44 -10.57 -13.01
N GLU A 144 -18.32 -9.99 -13.82
CA GLU A 144 -18.19 -8.58 -14.19
C GLU A 144 -18.25 -7.70 -12.96
N VAL A 145 -17.43 -6.65 -12.95
CA VAL A 145 -17.37 -5.70 -11.84
C VAL A 145 -18.66 -4.89 -11.81
N ASP A 146 -19.42 -5.05 -10.73
CA ASP A 146 -20.64 -4.28 -10.49
C ASP A 146 -20.30 -2.90 -9.92
N LYS A 147 -20.41 -1.88 -10.78
CA LYS A 147 -20.09 -0.48 -10.43
C LYS A 147 -20.91 0.04 -9.25
N SER A 148 -22.12 -0.49 -9.01
CA SER A 148 -22.97 -0.05 -7.89
C SER A 148 -22.38 -0.41 -6.52
N ARG A 149 -21.45 -1.38 -6.48
CA ARG A 149 -20.74 -1.82 -5.27
C ARG A 149 -19.43 -1.07 -5.03
N ILE A 150 -19.08 -0.10 -5.88
CA ILE A 150 -17.86 0.70 -5.74
C ILE A 150 -18.18 1.97 -4.95
N THR A 151 -17.45 2.17 -3.86
CA THR A 151 -17.42 3.42 -3.10
C THR A 151 -16.03 4.04 -3.15
N HIS A 152 -15.86 5.29 -2.76
CA HIS A 152 -14.54 5.91 -2.72
C HIS A 152 -14.36 6.90 -1.57
N PHE A 153 -13.10 7.12 -1.20
CA PHE A 153 -12.65 8.11 -0.24
C PHE A 153 -11.60 9.01 -0.89
N ASP A 154 -11.80 10.32 -0.79
CA ASP A 154 -10.80 11.31 -1.20
C ASP A 154 -9.86 11.62 -0.04
N VAL A 155 -8.56 11.49 -0.29
CA VAL A 155 -7.49 11.76 0.67
C VAL A 155 -6.65 12.93 0.17
N THR A 156 -6.50 13.96 1.00
CA THR A 156 -5.62 15.10 0.74
C THR A 156 -4.25 14.88 1.37
N TYR A 157 -3.22 15.34 0.69
CA TYR A 157 -1.84 15.26 1.17
C TYR A 157 -1.63 16.02 2.49
N ASP A 158 -1.07 15.33 3.48
CA ASP A 158 -0.71 15.87 4.79
C ASP A 158 0.83 15.99 4.91
N PRO A 159 1.39 17.20 4.75
CA PRO A 159 2.83 17.42 4.88
C PRO A 159 3.34 17.21 6.31
N LYS A 160 2.51 17.38 7.34
CA LYS A 160 2.91 17.15 8.74
C LYS A 160 3.06 15.66 9.01
N PHE A 161 2.15 14.84 8.47
CA PHE A 161 2.28 13.39 8.53
C PHE A 161 3.56 12.92 7.82
N ILE A 162 3.79 13.35 6.58
CA ILE A 162 4.96 12.92 5.82
C ILE A 162 6.28 13.30 6.50
N ARG A 163 6.36 14.47 7.13
CA ARG A 163 7.55 14.86 7.91
C ARG A 163 7.87 13.85 9.01
N ARG A 164 6.90 13.50 9.85
CA ARG A 164 7.05 12.50 10.92
C ARG A 164 7.35 11.10 10.39
N TYR A 165 6.74 10.75 9.25
CA TYR A 165 7.02 9.49 8.58
C TYR A 165 8.49 9.42 8.12
N LEU A 166 8.99 10.49 7.49
CA LEU A 166 10.36 10.55 6.99
C LEU A 166 11.40 10.54 8.13
N GLU A 167 11.12 11.14 9.28
CA GLU A 167 11.99 11.04 10.47
C GLU A 167 12.25 9.57 10.85
N ARG A 168 11.19 8.77 10.89
CA ARG A 168 11.29 7.33 11.16
C ARG A 168 11.97 6.56 10.03
N VAL A 169 11.63 6.87 8.78
CA VAL A 169 12.25 6.22 7.61
C VAL A 169 13.74 6.49 7.53
N VAL A 170 14.19 7.71 7.83
CA VAL A 170 15.62 8.06 7.85
C VAL A 170 16.35 7.23 8.91
N TYR A 171 15.78 7.10 10.11
CA TYR A 171 16.35 6.24 11.15
C TYR A 171 16.40 4.77 10.72
N LEU A 172 15.30 4.23 10.22
CA LEU A 172 15.25 2.84 9.74
C LEU A 172 16.22 2.61 8.57
N LYS A 173 16.34 3.54 7.63
CA LYS A 173 17.33 3.47 6.56
C LYS A 173 18.75 3.37 7.13
N GLN A 174 19.05 4.14 8.18
CA GLN A 174 20.36 4.11 8.84
C GLN A 174 20.59 2.76 9.52
N CYS A 175 19.61 2.22 10.26
CA CYS A 175 19.72 0.89 10.85
C CYS A 175 19.92 -0.22 9.79
N LEU A 176 19.24 -0.13 8.63
CA LEU A 176 19.49 -1.05 7.51
C LEU A 176 20.93 -0.97 7.00
N LYS A 177 21.50 0.24 6.93
CA LYS A 177 22.89 0.45 6.50
C LYS A 177 23.89 -0.12 7.51
N ASP A 178 23.62 0.07 8.80
CA ASP A 178 24.52 -0.32 9.88
C ASP A 178 24.32 -1.79 10.31
N GLY A 179 23.30 -2.46 9.78
CA GLY A 179 22.95 -3.83 10.16
C GLY A 179 22.34 -3.96 11.56
N THR A 180 21.93 -2.85 12.18
CA THR A 180 21.42 -2.84 13.56
C THR A 180 19.91 -3.12 13.63
N PHE A 181 19.48 -3.59 14.80
CA PHE A 181 18.05 -3.67 15.09
C PHE A 181 17.55 -2.30 15.58
N PRO A 182 16.49 -1.75 14.99
CA PRO A 182 16.02 -0.41 15.31
C PRO A 182 15.29 -0.40 16.65
N VAL A 183 15.58 0.61 17.47
CA VAL A 183 14.93 0.82 18.77
C VAL A 183 14.41 2.25 18.80
N TRP A 184 13.09 2.43 18.65
CA TRP A 184 12.46 3.75 18.73
C TRP A 184 12.00 4.03 20.14
N ARG A 185 12.80 4.79 20.87
CA ARG A 185 12.33 5.39 22.12
C ARG A 185 11.59 6.66 21.75
N VAL A 186 10.29 6.70 22.04
CA VAL A 186 9.52 7.94 21.99
C VAL A 186 10.10 8.82 23.09
N ALA A 187 10.74 9.93 22.70
CA ALA A 187 11.09 11.00 23.64
C ALA A 187 9.82 11.73 24.09
#